data_AF-W0ITL8-F1
#
_entry.id   AF-W0ITL8-F1
#
_cell.length_a   1.000
_cell.length_b   1.000
_cell.length_c   1.000
_cell.angle_alpha   90.00
_cell.angle_beta   90.00
_cell.angle_gamma   90.00
#
_symmetry.space_group_name_H-M   'P 1'
#
loop_
_entity.id
_entity.type
_entity.pdbx_description
1 polymer ?
#
loop_
_entity_poly.entity_id
_entity_poly.type
_entity_poly.pdbx_seq_one_letter_code
_entity_poly.pdbx_strand_id
1 'polypeptide(L)'
;MILFLPRCVSFALVLVTLGQVAAPSARAAEPEPSGAGKSAQPEPAGTAAARTVVVTENNTAGSSETPVERIRSGEEFYFKVKWGPLGTAGDVAVSAQDEVLEGLPQTRIKVVTASRGLVRTLYAFDGEAESVIDPRDGRLLMAKATTRSRKQNTSMTLFFDYAANEADYTDNVRPERSTHIPLPEGQPMEFITALIQARGWNPQPGDTRVINVIFDNHIYPLTLHAMGYEKIATATAGEQEALLVIPKMETNPRGIFKRGGSIRVWLARDEQRLPVRFEVKVAVGTAVGLLTRYRPPDEAAGTGTKADEPAETSREPEKAADNRQADG
;
A
#
# COMPACT_ATOMS: atom_id res chain seq x y z
N MET A 1 41.99 -17.69 2.04
CA MET A 1 41.36 -17.00 0.90
C MET A 1 39.88 -16.85 1.24
N ILE A 2 39.50 -15.67 1.72
CA ILE A 2 38.20 -15.36 2.33
C ILE A 2 37.19 -15.14 1.20
N LEU A 3 36.24 -16.06 1.02
CA LEU A 3 35.14 -15.89 0.06
C LEU A 3 34.15 -14.85 0.59
N PHE A 4 34.13 -13.70 -0.07
CA PHE A 4 33.09 -12.69 0.01
C PHE A 4 31.75 -13.26 -0.49
N LEU A 5 30.70 -13.19 0.34
CA LEU A 5 29.30 -13.43 -0.05
C LEU A 5 28.57 -12.09 -0.22
N PRO A 6 27.81 -11.87 -1.32
CA PRO A 6 27.12 -10.61 -1.55
C PRO A 6 25.70 -10.57 -0.92
N ARG A 7 25.44 -9.44 -0.24
CA ARG A 7 24.34 -8.47 -0.47
C ARG A 7 22.85 -8.78 -0.15
N CYS A 8 22.29 -7.81 0.59
CA CYS A 8 21.00 -7.10 0.44
C CYS A 8 19.68 -7.81 0.80
N VAL A 9 19.08 -7.41 1.94
CA VAL A 9 17.69 -7.71 2.32
C VAL A 9 17.17 -6.63 3.28
N SER A 10 16.17 -5.85 2.85
CA SER A 10 15.29 -5.03 3.71
C SER A 10 13.85 -5.54 3.58
N PHE A 11 13.03 -5.29 4.61
CA PHE A 11 11.55 -5.42 4.70
C PHE A 11 10.82 -6.78 4.65
N ALA A 12 11.41 -7.89 4.20
CA ALA A 12 10.78 -9.22 4.34
C ALA A 12 11.08 -9.95 5.69
N LEU A 13 11.69 -9.27 6.67
CA LEU A 13 12.62 -9.94 7.59
C LEU A 13 12.01 -10.56 8.87
N VAL A 14 10.78 -10.25 9.29
CA VAL A 14 10.15 -10.98 10.42
C VAL A 14 9.82 -12.41 10.02
N LEU A 15 9.24 -12.55 8.83
CA LEU A 15 8.76 -13.82 8.32
C LEU A 15 9.89 -14.66 7.73
N VAL A 16 10.98 -14.04 7.27
CA VAL A 16 12.09 -14.78 6.68
C VAL A 16 13.13 -15.28 7.70
N THR A 17 13.23 -14.72 8.91
CA THR A 17 14.22 -15.21 9.88
C THR A 17 13.96 -16.63 10.38
N LEU A 18 12.74 -17.15 10.23
CA LEU A 18 12.42 -18.54 10.52
C LEU A 18 12.96 -19.54 9.47
N GLY A 19 13.17 -19.15 8.21
CA GLY A 19 13.60 -20.05 7.12
C GLY A 19 15.04 -20.57 7.17
N GLN A 20 15.74 -20.43 8.29
CA GLN A 20 17.19 -20.70 8.38
C GLN A 20 17.60 -21.89 9.25
N VAL A 21 16.69 -22.79 9.64
CA VAL A 21 17.10 -24.02 10.33
C VAL A 21 16.43 -25.25 9.71
N ALA A 22 17.30 -26.15 9.23
CA ALA A 22 17.08 -27.55 8.83
C ALA A 22 16.55 -27.84 7.41
N ALA A 23 17.46 -28.14 6.48
CA ALA A 23 17.47 -29.41 5.72
C ALA A 23 18.83 -29.62 5.01
N PRO A 24 19.44 -30.83 5.09
CA PRO A 24 20.70 -31.16 4.43
C PRO A 24 20.53 -31.32 2.91
N SER A 25 21.63 -31.05 2.20
CA SER A 25 21.77 -31.14 0.75
C SER A 25 21.41 -32.53 0.22
N ALA A 26 20.39 -32.60 -0.64
CA ALA A 26 20.13 -33.75 -1.50
C ALA A 26 20.27 -33.30 -2.96
N ARG A 27 21.21 -33.96 -3.63
CA ARG A 27 21.63 -33.80 -5.02
C ARG A 27 20.51 -34.31 -5.95
N ALA A 28 20.04 -33.48 -6.88
CA ALA A 28 19.15 -33.91 -7.97
C ALA A 28 19.80 -33.58 -9.31
N ALA A 29 19.73 -34.56 -10.22
CA ALA A 29 20.41 -34.62 -11.51
C ALA A 29 19.73 -33.75 -12.58
N GLU A 30 20.54 -33.24 -13.50
CA GLU A 30 20.13 -32.58 -14.75
C GLU A 30 19.60 -33.59 -15.77
N PRO A 31 18.62 -33.23 -16.62
CA PRO A 31 18.41 -33.88 -17.90
C PRO A 31 19.01 -33.05 -19.06
N GLU A 32 19.67 -33.77 -19.97
CA GLU A 32 20.27 -33.27 -21.21
C GLU A 32 19.25 -32.75 -22.25
N PRO A 33 19.68 -31.90 -23.20
CA PRO A 33 18.85 -31.41 -24.30
C PRO A 33 18.93 -32.31 -25.55
N SER A 34 17.77 -32.59 -26.17
CA SER A 34 17.67 -33.19 -27.50
C SER A 34 17.38 -32.09 -28.53
N GLY A 35 18.16 -32.08 -29.62
CA GLY A 35 18.12 -31.06 -30.67
C GLY A 35 17.57 -31.52 -32.03
N ALA A 36 17.65 -30.57 -32.97
CA ALA A 36 17.44 -30.63 -34.42
C ALA A 36 15.99 -30.84 -34.91
N GLY A 37 15.42 -30.08 -35.86
CA GLY A 37 15.96 -29.14 -36.84
C GLY A 37 15.32 -29.44 -38.21
N LYS A 38 14.80 -28.43 -38.94
CA LYS A 38 14.75 -28.40 -40.41
C LYS A 38 14.31 -27.03 -40.96
N SER A 39 14.89 -26.68 -42.11
CA SER A 39 15.05 -25.36 -42.74
C SER A 39 14.01 -25.02 -43.83
N ALA A 40 13.84 -23.70 -44.08
CA ALA A 40 13.72 -22.91 -45.35
C ALA A 40 12.88 -23.44 -46.54
N GLN A 41 12.18 -22.69 -47.41
CA GLN A 41 12.22 -21.31 -48.01
C GLN A 41 10.99 -21.19 -49.00
N PRO A 42 10.79 -20.17 -49.88
CA PRO A 42 10.66 -18.69 -49.80
C PRO A 42 9.29 -18.13 -50.31
N GLU A 43 9.14 -16.78 -50.29
CA GLU A 43 8.01 -15.95 -50.79
C GLU A 43 7.68 -16.06 -52.31
N PRO A 44 6.52 -15.49 -52.73
CA PRO A 44 6.62 -14.37 -53.68
C PRO A 44 5.73 -13.15 -53.36
N ALA A 45 6.19 -11.99 -53.85
CA ALA A 45 5.59 -10.66 -53.79
C ALA A 45 4.32 -10.50 -54.65
N GLY A 46 3.43 -9.58 -54.24
CA GLY A 46 2.29 -9.16 -55.06
C GLY A 46 1.43 -8.03 -54.47
N THR A 47 1.65 -6.82 -54.98
CA THR A 47 0.66 -5.76 -55.27
C THR A 47 0.04 -4.95 -54.12
N ALA A 48 0.47 -3.70 -54.06
CA ALA A 48 -0.15 -2.60 -53.31
C ALA A 48 -1.51 -2.18 -53.91
N ALA A 49 -2.51 -1.99 -53.06
CA ALA A 49 -3.71 -1.24 -53.37
C ALA A 49 -4.00 -0.26 -52.22
N ALA A 50 -3.99 1.03 -52.54
CA ALA A 50 -4.28 2.11 -51.63
C ALA A 50 -5.71 1.99 -51.09
N ARG A 51 -5.87 2.03 -49.76
CA ARG A 51 -7.15 2.22 -49.10
C ARG A 51 -7.14 3.56 -48.38
N THR A 52 -8.00 4.44 -48.84
CA THR A 52 -8.37 5.72 -48.23
C THR A 52 -8.74 5.51 -46.76
N VAL A 53 -7.96 6.10 -45.85
CA VAL A 53 -8.31 6.19 -44.42
C VAL A 53 -9.28 7.36 -44.29
N VAL A 54 -10.55 7.04 -44.03
CA VAL A 54 -11.53 8.00 -43.53
C VAL A 54 -11.16 8.28 -42.07
N VAL A 55 -10.75 9.52 -41.80
CA VAL A 55 -10.52 10.01 -40.43
C VAL A 55 -11.89 10.24 -39.80
N THR A 56 -12.34 9.30 -38.97
CA THR A 56 -13.39 9.56 -37.99
C THR A 56 -12.73 10.09 -36.73
N GLU A 57 -12.94 11.38 -36.46
CA GLU A 57 -12.62 12.01 -35.17
C GLU A 57 -13.47 11.35 -34.07
N ASN A 58 -12.89 10.36 -33.40
CA ASN A 58 -13.46 9.86 -32.16
C ASN A 58 -13.00 10.77 -31.02
N ASN A 59 -13.93 11.63 -30.63
CA ASN A 59 -13.99 12.45 -29.44
C ASN A 59 -13.34 11.72 -28.23
N THR A 60 -12.15 12.17 -27.83
CA THR A 60 -11.46 11.71 -26.62
C THR A 60 -12.25 12.20 -25.41
N ALA A 61 -13.18 11.37 -24.93
CA ALA A 61 -13.72 11.52 -23.59
C ALA A 61 -12.55 11.36 -22.61
N GLY A 62 -12.15 12.46 -21.99
CA GLY A 62 -11.20 12.47 -20.89
C GLY A 62 -11.67 11.49 -19.83
N SER A 63 -10.87 10.46 -19.58
CA SER A 63 -11.03 9.59 -18.43
C SER A 63 -10.87 10.45 -17.18
N SER A 64 -11.98 10.81 -16.55
CA SER A 64 -11.97 11.28 -15.17
C SER A 64 -11.44 10.11 -14.34
N GLU A 65 -10.15 10.17 -13.96
CA GLU A 65 -9.61 9.26 -12.97
C GLU A 65 -10.47 9.40 -11.71
N THR A 66 -11.23 8.35 -11.39
CA THR A 66 -11.92 8.26 -10.11
C THR A 66 -10.87 8.45 -9.02
N PRO A 67 -11.06 9.38 -8.05
CA PRO A 67 -10.11 9.58 -6.98
C PRO A 67 -9.82 8.23 -6.34
N VAL A 68 -8.59 7.74 -6.46
CA VAL A 68 -8.17 6.49 -5.82
C VAL A 68 -8.42 6.69 -4.33
N GLU A 69 -9.32 5.89 -3.74
CA GLU A 69 -9.63 6.05 -2.32
C GLU A 69 -8.36 5.80 -1.50
N ARG A 70 -7.87 6.88 -0.86
CA ARG A 70 -6.61 6.88 -0.12
C ARG A 70 -6.84 6.49 1.34
N ILE A 71 -5.76 6.21 2.06
CA ILE A 71 -5.81 6.26 3.51
C ILE A 71 -5.93 7.74 3.89
N ARG A 72 -7.01 8.12 4.56
CA ARG A 72 -7.31 9.52 4.92
C ARG A 72 -6.84 9.84 6.33
N SER A 73 -6.65 11.14 6.62
CA SER A 73 -6.35 11.58 7.98
C SER A 73 -7.37 11.04 8.99
N GLY A 74 -6.88 10.60 10.13
CA GLY A 74 -7.67 9.96 11.17
C GLY A 74 -7.88 8.45 10.98
N GLU A 75 -7.61 7.89 9.80
CA GLU A 75 -7.76 6.45 9.62
C GLU A 75 -6.69 5.65 10.36
N GLU A 76 -7.13 4.62 11.08
CA GLU A 76 -6.24 3.68 11.75
C GLU A 76 -6.65 2.22 11.52
N PHE A 77 -5.66 1.36 11.29
CA PHE A 77 -5.82 -0.07 11.13
C PHE A 77 -4.92 -0.78 12.12
N TYR A 78 -5.48 -1.73 12.88
CA TYR A 78 -4.70 -2.55 13.79
C TYR A 78 -4.96 -4.04 13.56
N PHE A 79 -3.92 -4.73 13.14
CA PHE A 79 -3.93 -6.15 12.85
C PHE A 79 -3.20 -6.93 13.94
N LYS A 80 -3.81 -8.02 14.40
CA LYS A 80 -3.12 -9.06 15.16
C LYS A 80 -2.66 -10.15 14.23
N VAL A 81 -1.37 -10.48 14.31
CA VAL A 81 -0.72 -11.50 13.50
C VAL A 81 -0.59 -12.77 14.33
N LYS A 82 -1.03 -13.90 13.77
CA LYS A 82 -0.91 -15.25 14.34
C LYS A 82 0.03 -16.09 13.49
N TRP A 83 0.69 -17.08 14.09
CA TRP A 83 1.55 -18.03 13.39
C TRP A 83 1.21 -19.47 13.77
N GLY A 84 0.43 -20.15 12.93
CA GLY A 84 0.07 -21.55 13.15
C GLY A 84 -0.34 -21.84 14.61
N PRO A 85 0.18 -22.93 15.23
CA PRO A 85 -0.13 -23.28 16.62
C PRO A 85 0.60 -22.42 17.67
N LEU A 86 1.57 -21.58 17.27
CA LEU A 86 2.36 -20.74 18.18
C LEU A 86 1.57 -19.53 18.69
N GLY A 87 0.32 -19.35 18.23
CA GLY A 87 -0.57 -18.28 18.69
C GLY A 87 -0.17 -16.92 18.13
N THR A 88 -0.20 -15.89 18.98
CA THR A 88 0.13 -14.51 18.60
C THR A 88 1.60 -14.37 18.24
N ALA A 89 1.85 -13.93 17.02
CA ALA A 89 3.18 -13.74 16.45
C ALA A 89 3.62 -12.28 16.41
N GLY A 90 2.67 -11.34 16.31
CA GLY A 90 2.99 -9.93 16.24
C GLY A 90 1.77 -9.05 16.01
N ASP A 91 2.02 -7.77 15.83
CA ASP A 91 1.03 -6.74 15.53
C ASP A 91 1.49 -5.89 14.34
N VAL A 92 0.53 -5.38 13.57
CA VAL A 92 0.73 -4.33 12.56
C VAL A 92 -0.25 -3.20 12.83
N ALA A 93 0.26 -1.97 12.96
CA ALA A 93 -0.54 -0.77 13.12
C ALA A 93 -0.26 0.18 11.95
N VAL A 94 -1.30 0.72 11.35
CA VAL A 94 -1.22 1.76 10.32
C VAL A 94 -2.06 2.93 10.77
N SER A 95 -1.55 4.14 10.66
CA SER A 95 -2.28 5.37 11.00
C SER A 95 -1.95 6.47 10.00
N ALA A 96 -2.92 7.31 9.67
CA ALA A 96 -2.70 8.49 8.84
C ALA A 96 -3.14 9.77 9.56
N GLN A 97 -2.37 10.84 9.37
CA GLN A 97 -2.63 12.14 9.96
C GLN A 97 -2.22 13.23 8.98
N ASP A 98 -3.10 14.20 8.75
CA ASP A 98 -2.73 15.44 8.06
C ASP A 98 -1.94 16.35 9.00
N GLU A 99 -0.91 16.97 8.46
CA GLU A 99 -0.05 17.91 9.17
C GLU A 99 0.41 19.03 8.21
N VAL A 100 0.79 20.17 8.78
CA VAL A 100 1.42 21.27 8.04
C VAL A 100 2.85 21.38 8.55
N LEU A 101 3.81 21.04 7.68
CA LEU A 101 5.23 21.13 7.99
C LEU A 101 5.83 22.27 7.17
N GLU A 102 6.44 23.25 7.85
CA GLU A 102 7.03 24.43 7.19
C GLU A 102 6.07 25.17 6.23
N GLY A 103 4.77 25.17 6.57
CA GLY A 103 3.73 25.80 5.77
C GLY A 103 3.22 24.93 4.60
N LEU A 104 3.77 23.73 4.40
CA LEU A 104 3.33 22.80 3.37
C LEU A 104 2.37 21.75 3.96
N PRO A 105 1.14 21.64 3.42
CA PRO A 105 0.21 20.59 3.85
C PRO A 105 0.66 19.23 3.34
N GLN A 106 0.67 18.24 4.22
CA GLN A 106 1.06 16.87 3.90
C GLN A 106 0.27 15.84 4.72
N THR A 107 0.02 14.67 4.14
CA THR A 107 -0.54 13.52 4.87
C THR A 107 0.60 12.59 5.26
N ARG A 108 0.80 12.35 6.56
CA ARG A 108 1.76 11.39 7.08
C ARG A 108 1.07 10.06 7.37
N ILE A 109 1.51 8.99 6.71
CA ILE A 109 1.12 7.62 7.01
C ILE A 109 2.26 6.95 7.78
N LYS A 110 1.94 6.38 8.94
CA LYS A 110 2.87 5.63 9.78
C LYS A 110 2.46 4.17 9.84
N VAL A 111 3.43 3.29 9.66
CA VAL A 111 3.27 1.84 9.76
C VAL A 111 4.22 1.32 10.84
N VAL A 112 3.69 0.66 11.87
CA VAL A 112 4.47 0.03 12.94
C VAL A 112 4.20 -1.46 12.95
N THR A 113 5.27 -2.24 13.04
CA THR A 113 5.22 -3.70 13.06
C THR A 113 6.08 -4.22 14.20
N ALA A 114 5.58 -5.21 14.95
CA ALA A 114 6.34 -5.77 16.06
C ALA A 114 6.00 -7.24 16.28
N SER A 115 7.03 -8.07 16.43
CA SER A 115 6.87 -9.44 16.95
C SER A 115 6.45 -9.43 18.41
N ARG A 116 5.61 -10.40 18.82
CA ARG A 116 5.05 -10.52 20.18
C ARG A 116 5.10 -11.96 20.70
N GLY A 117 4.82 -12.13 22.00
CA GLY A 117 4.67 -13.44 22.64
C GLY A 117 5.90 -14.34 22.52
N LEU A 118 5.67 -15.66 22.46
CA LEU A 118 6.73 -16.67 22.31
C LEU A 118 7.51 -16.52 20.99
N VAL A 119 6.84 -16.06 19.93
CA VAL A 119 7.48 -15.82 18.63
C VAL A 119 8.58 -14.77 18.75
N ARG A 120 8.37 -13.69 19.53
CA ARG A 120 9.42 -12.67 19.77
C ARG A 120 10.67 -13.27 20.43
N THR A 121 10.53 -14.25 21.31
CA THR A 121 11.68 -14.89 21.98
C THR A 121 12.60 -15.59 21.00
N LEU A 122 12.06 -16.11 19.89
CA LEU A 122 12.82 -16.79 18.85
C LEU A 122 13.19 -15.84 17.69
N TYR A 123 12.26 -14.95 17.33
CA TYR A 123 12.29 -14.10 16.13
C TYR A 123 11.93 -12.65 16.46
N ALA A 124 12.72 -12.05 17.35
CA ALA A 124 12.54 -10.64 17.71
C ALA A 124 12.72 -9.73 16.49
N PHE A 125 11.70 -8.93 16.26
CA PHE A 125 11.61 -7.93 15.21
C PHE A 125 10.75 -6.75 15.65
N ASP A 126 11.22 -5.55 15.30
CA ASP A 126 10.50 -4.30 15.36
C ASP A 126 10.73 -3.54 14.04
N GLY A 127 9.70 -2.92 13.48
CA GLY A 127 9.80 -2.17 12.24
C GLY A 127 8.88 -0.96 12.23
N GLU A 128 9.35 0.13 11.64
CA GLU A 128 8.63 1.38 11.53
C GLU A 128 8.86 1.96 10.14
N ALA A 129 7.80 2.33 9.46
CA ALA A 129 7.85 3.06 8.20
C ALA A 129 6.97 4.31 8.28
N GLU A 130 7.42 5.37 7.60
CA GLU A 130 6.68 6.61 7.46
C GLU A 130 6.66 6.99 5.98
N SER A 131 5.50 7.38 5.49
CA SER A 131 5.28 7.91 4.15
C SER A 131 4.67 9.29 4.28
N VAL A 132 5.28 10.29 3.66
CA VAL A 132 4.74 11.64 3.58
C VAL A 132 4.22 11.85 2.18
N ILE A 133 2.95 12.24 2.08
CA ILE A 133 2.19 12.29 0.85
C ILE A 133 1.71 13.72 0.60
N ASP A 134 1.79 14.16 -0.65
CA ASP A 134 1.16 15.40 -1.11
C ASP A 134 -0.37 15.18 -1.16
N PRO A 135 -1.18 15.90 -0.38
CA PRO A 135 -2.61 15.63 -0.27
C PRO A 135 -3.36 15.99 -1.56
N ARG A 136 -2.76 16.82 -2.43
CA ARG A 136 -3.39 17.28 -3.67
C ARG A 136 -3.45 16.17 -4.71
N ASP A 137 -2.31 15.51 -4.95
CA ASP A 137 -2.15 14.55 -6.04
C ASP A 137 -1.79 13.13 -5.57
N GLY A 138 -1.53 12.93 -4.27
CA GLY A 138 -1.29 11.63 -3.66
C GLY A 138 0.12 11.08 -3.82
N ARG A 139 1.04 11.84 -4.41
CA ARG A 139 2.41 11.37 -4.65
C ARG A 139 3.22 11.35 -3.35
N LEU A 140 4.18 10.43 -3.27
CA LEU A 140 5.11 10.34 -2.14
C LEU A 140 6.13 11.48 -2.21
N LEU A 141 6.22 12.29 -1.16
CA LEU A 141 7.27 13.30 -0.99
C LEU A 141 8.49 12.70 -0.30
N MET A 142 8.27 11.83 0.68
CA MET A 142 9.31 11.14 1.42
C MET A 142 8.83 9.76 1.87
N ALA A 143 9.74 8.79 1.88
CA ALA A 143 9.54 7.52 2.58
C ALA A 143 10.72 7.26 3.52
N LYS A 144 10.45 6.83 4.74
CA LYS A 144 11.47 6.42 5.71
C LYS A 144 11.10 5.05 6.25
N ALA A 145 12.08 4.18 6.43
CA ALA A 145 11.82 2.86 6.98
C ALA A 145 12.99 2.36 7.83
N THR A 146 12.68 1.89 9.04
CA THR A 146 13.64 1.29 9.96
C THR A 146 13.19 -0.10 10.38
N THR A 147 14.13 -1.02 10.51
CA THR A 147 13.86 -2.34 11.10
C THR A 147 14.97 -2.72 12.05
N ARG A 148 14.60 -3.42 13.12
CA ARG A 148 15.49 -3.98 14.12
C ARG A 148 15.17 -5.45 14.29
N SER A 149 16.19 -6.29 14.16
CA SER A 149 16.11 -7.71 14.47
C SER A 149 17.39 -8.16 15.14
N ARG A 150 17.43 -9.38 15.68
CA ARG A 150 18.67 -9.92 16.28
C ARG A 150 19.85 -10.03 15.30
N LYS A 151 19.57 -10.26 14.03
CA LYS A 151 20.61 -10.53 13.01
C LYS A 151 21.01 -9.27 12.24
N GLN A 152 20.08 -8.34 12.05
CA GLN A 152 20.27 -7.21 11.16
C GLN A 152 19.35 -6.06 11.54
N ASN A 153 19.89 -4.84 11.41
CA ASN A 153 19.14 -3.60 11.44
C ASN A 153 19.20 -2.96 10.05
N THR A 154 18.13 -2.25 9.68
CA THR A 154 18.07 -1.46 8.45
C THR A 154 17.51 -0.08 8.77
N SER A 155 17.94 0.93 8.04
CA SER A 155 17.38 2.28 8.11
C SER A 155 17.58 2.93 6.75
N MET A 156 16.50 3.32 6.10
CA MET A 156 16.54 4.00 4.81
C MET A 156 15.65 5.24 4.82
N THR A 157 16.02 6.20 3.99
CA THR A 157 15.22 7.38 3.65
C THR A 157 15.22 7.55 2.13
N LEU A 158 14.07 7.87 1.56
CA LEU A 158 13.90 8.30 0.17
C LEU A 158 13.25 9.69 0.16
N PHE A 159 13.81 10.62 -0.60
CA PHE A 159 13.19 11.89 -0.97
C PHE A 159 12.89 11.87 -2.46
N PHE A 160 11.71 12.33 -2.87
CA PHE A 160 11.27 12.26 -4.26
C PHE A 160 11.39 13.63 -4.93
N ASP A 161 12.19 13.71 -6.00
CA ASP A 161 12.27 14.87 -6.88
C ASP A 161 11.58 14.55 -8.22
N TYR A 162 10.31 14.94 -8.30
CA TYR A 162 9.52 14.74 -9.50
C TYR A 162 9.92 15.66 -10.66
N ALA A 163 10.63 16.77 -10.41
CA ALA A 163 11.13 17.63 -11.47
C ALA A 163 12.37 17.00 -12.14
N ALA A 164 13.22 16.34 -11.35
CA ALA A 164 14.36 15.58 -11.83
C ALA A 164 14.02 14.14 -12.28
N ASN A 165 12.78 13.69 -12.02
CA ASN A 165 12.30 12.32 -12.27
C ASN A 165 13.14 11.24 -11.56
N GLU A 166 13.56 11.53 -10.33
CA GLU A 166 14.36 10.62 -9.50
C GLU A 166 14.00 10.69 -8.01
N ALA A 167 14.51 9.75 -7.23
CA ALA A 167 14.46 9.76 -5.78
C ALA A 167 15.84 9.55 -5.16
N ASP A 168 16.16 10.36 -4.16
CA ASP A 168 17.39 10.28 -3.38
C ASP A 168 17.27 9.20 -2.31
N TYR A 169 17.89 8.04 -2.53
CA TYR A 169 17.93 6.96 -1.56
C TYR A 169 19.17 7.05 -0.68
N THR A 170 18.92 7.11 0.63
CA THR A 170 19.97 7.05 1.67
C THR A 170 19.81 5.79 2.51
N ASP A 171 20.86 4.97 2.57
CA ASP A 171 20.96 3.87 3.55
C ASP A 171 21.72 4.38 4.78
N ASN A 172 20.99 4.67 5.85
CA ASN A 172 21.54 5.25 7.07
C ASN A 172 22.40 4.27 7.88
N VAL A 173 22.36 2.96 7.55
CA VAL A 173 23.21 1.94 8.18
C VAL A 173 24.46 1.67 7.33
N ARG A 174 24.32 1.78 6.02
CA ARG A 174 25.37 1.49 5.02
C ARG A 174 25.44 2.61 3.98
N PRO A 175 26.00 3.78 4.33
CA PRO A 175 25.98 4.97 3.46
C PRO A 175 26.59 4.74 2.07
N GLU A 176 27.48 3.76 1.92
CA GLU A 176 28.06 3.36 0.63
C GLU A 176 27.05 2.75 -0.36
N ARG A 177 25.83 2.44 0.10
CA ARG A 177 24.71 1.95 -0.73
C ARG A 177 23.75 3.05 -1.16
N SER A 178 23.94 4.27 -0.69
CA SER A 178 23.12 5.43 -1.07
C SER A 178 23.28 5.72 -2.57
N THR A 179 22.20 6.12 -3.23
CA THR A 179 22.13 6.30 -4.68
C THR A 179 20.91 7.12 -5.06
N HIS A 180 20.88 7.61 -6.30
CA HIS A 180 19.66 8.08 -6.94
C HIS A 180 18.92 6.91 -7.59
N ILE A 181 17.59 6.94 -7.55
CA ILE A 181 16.71 5.95 -8.16
C ILE A 181 15.84 6.66 -9.21
N PRO A 182 15.91 6.28 -10.50
CA PRO A 182 15.02 6.85 -11.50
C PRO A 182 13.56 6.48 -11.19
N LEU A 183 12.64 7.44 -11.33
CA LEU A 183 11.22 7.19 -11.14
C LEU A 183 10.63 6.49 -12.37
N PRO A 184 9.92 5.37 -12.20
CA PRO A 184 9.14 4.78 -13.28
C PRO A 184 7.91 5.64 -13.57
N GLU A 185 7.25 5.37 -14.70
CA GLU A 185 5.93 5.93 -14.97
C GLU A 185 4.92 5.51 -13.88
N GLY A 186 4.10 6.47 -13.42
CA GLY A 186 3.14 6.29 -12.33
C GLY A 186 3.71 6.61 -10.95
N GLN A 187 2.85 6.61 -9.92
CA GLN A 187 3.24 7.01 -8.56
C GLN A 187 3.72 5.79 -7.74
N PRO A 188 4.95 5.82 -7.19
CA PRO A 188 5.42 4.81 -6.25
C PRO A 188 4.64 4.85 -4.93
N MET A 189 4.54 3.71 -4.26
CA MET A 189 3.93 3.56 -2.94
C MET A 189 4.81 2.73 -1.99
N GLU A 190 4.67 2.96 -0.69
CA GLU A 190 5.16 2.03 0.32
C GLU A 190 4.32 0.73 0.27
N PHE A 191 4.95 -0.42 0.47
CA PHE A 191 4.35 -1.72 0.19
C PHE A 191 3.11 -2.05 1.04
N ILE A 192 3.13 -1.83 2.35
CA ILE A 192 1.97 -2.10 3.21
C ILE A 192 0.84 -1.12 2.89
N THR A 193 1.19 0.15 2.69
CA THR A 193 0.27 1.22 2.29
C THR A 193 -0.42 0.88 0.96
N ALA A 194 0.33 0.39 -0.03
CA ALA A 194 -0.19 -0.09 -1.31
C ALA A 194 -1.23 -1.21 -1.15
N LEU A 195 -0.99 -2.18 -0.27
CA LEU A 195 -1.94 -3.28 -0.03
C LEU A 195 -3.24 -2.80 0.65
N ILE A 196 -3.18 -1.77 1.49
CA ILE A 196 -4.38 -1.16 2.08
C ILE A 196 -5.13 -0.32 1.02
N GLN A 197 -4.41 0.48 0.24
CA GLN A 197 -4.99 1.32 -0.81
C GLN A 197 -5.54 0.51 -2.00
N ALA A 198 -5.24 -0.79 -2.08
CA ALA A 198 -5.92 -1.73 -2.97
C ALA A 198 -7.44 -1.85 -2.68
N ARG A 199 -8.00 -1.16 -1.68
CA ARG A 199 -9.46 -0.99 -1.55
C ARG A 199 -10.04 0.08 -2.48
N GLY A 200 -9.24 1.07 -2.88
CA GLY A 200 -9.72 2.29 -3.54
C GLY A 200 -9.91 2.20 -5.04
N TRP A 201 -9.39 1.14 -5.68
CA TRP A 201 -9.64 0.84 -7.10
C TRP A 201 -10.91 0.02 -7.34
N ASN A 202 -11.65 -0.33 -6.29
CA ASN A 202 -12.89 -1.11 -6.35
C ASN A 202 -12.82 -2.37 -7.25
N PRO A 203 -11.87 -3.28 -6.98
CA PRO A 203 -11.59 -4.41 -7.86
C PRO A 203 -12.74 -5.41 -7.91
N GLN A 204 -12.95 -5.98 -9.09
CA GLN A 204 -13.82 -7.13 -9.33
C GLN A 204 -12.98 -8.39 -9.61
N PRO A 205 -13.52 -9.60 -9.37
CA PRO A 205 -12.85 -10.85 -9.74
C PRO A 205 -12.41 -10.85 -11.21
N GLY A 206 -11.14 -11.17 -11.44
CA GLY A 206 -10.50 -11.13 -12.76
C GLY A 206 -9.69 -9.86 -13.02
N ASP A 207 -9.91 -8.79 -12.26
CA ASP A 207 -9.19 -7.52 -12.45
C ASP A 207 -7.71 -7.65 -12.08
N THR A 208 -6.88 -6.90 -12.80
CA THR A 208 -5.47 -6.74 -12.48
C THR A 208 -5.08 -5.26 -12.50
N ARG A 209 -4.16 -4.87 -11.61
CA ARG A 209 -3.56 -3.53 -11.62
C ARG A 209 -2.10 -3.60 -11.25
N VAL A 210 -1.28 -2.95 -12.08
CA VAL A 210 0.13 -2.74 -11.78
C VAL A 210 0.26 -1.50 -10.91
N ILE A 211 1.04 -1.62 -9.84
CA ILE A 211 1.42 -0.51 -8.97
C ILE A 211 2.93 -0.52 -8.76
N ASN A 212 3.53 0.66 -8.59
CA ASN A 212 4.95 0.76 -8.27
C ASN A 212 5.15 0.74 -6.76
N VAL A 213 5.99 -0.16 -6.25
CA VAL A 213 6.27 -0.29 -4.82
C VAL A 213 7.76 -0.12 -4.52
N ILE A 214 8.05 0.59 -3.42
CA ILE A 214 9.41 0.81 -2.95
C ILE A 214 9.92 -0.45 -2.26
N PHE A 215 11.12 -0.88 -2.62
CA PHE A 215 11.83 -1.94 -1.91
C PHE A 215 13.34 -1.70 -1.94
N ASP A 216 13.92 -1.38 -0.78
CA ASP A 216 15.35 -1.06 -0.67
C ASP A 216 15.70 0.12 -1.59
N ASN A 217 16.80 0.05 -2.33
CA ASN A 217 17.21 1.10 -3.25
C ASN A 217 16.58 0.98 -4.65
N HIS A 218 15.33 0.53 -4.77
CA HIS A 218 14.66 0.32 -6.04
C HIS A 218 13.14 0.48 -5.92
N ILE A 219 12.50 0.77 -7.06
CA ILE A 219 11.04 0.80 -7.23
C ILE A 219 10.66 -0.30 -8.22
N TYR A 220 9.70 -1.15 -7.88
CA TYR A 220 9.31 -2.31 -8.69
C TYR A 220 7.82 -2.29 -9.06
N PRO A 221 7.47 -2.76 -10.27
CA PRO A 221 6.09 -3.07 -10.57
C PRO A 221 5.64 -4.29 -9.77
N LEU A 222 4.50 -4.15 -9.10
CA LEU A 222 3.77 -5.20 -8.40
C LEU A 222 2.38 -5.31 -9.02
N THR A 223 2.04 -6.49 -9.52
CA THR A 223 0.73 -6.75 -10.10
C THR A 223 -0.21 -7.25 -9.01
N LEU A 224 -1.27 -6.51 -8.73
CA LEU A 224 -2.37 -6.96 -7.89
C LEU A 224 -3.35 -7.75 -8.75
N HIS A 225 -3.64 -8.99 -8.36
CA HIS A 225 -4.65 -9.82 -9.01
C HIS A 225 -5.86 -9.97 -8.09
N ALA A 226 -7.02 -9.48 -8.52
CA ALA A 226 -8.29 -9.74 -7.87
C ALA A 226 -8.79 -11.11 -8.32
N MET A 227 -8.83 -12.07 -7.39
CA MET A 227 -9.07 -13.47 -7.72
C MET A 227 -10.56 -13.79 -7.76
N GLY A 228 -11.18 -13.85 -6.59
CA GLY A 228 -12.56 -14.27 -6.41
C GLY A 228 -12.97 -14.06 -4.96
N TYR A 229 -14.26 -14.23 -4.71
CA TYR A 229 -14.81 -14.08 -3.37
C TYR A 229 -14.67 -15.36 -2.55
N GLU A 230 -14.28 -15.19 -1.30
CA GLU A 230 -14.13 -16.28 -0.33
C GLU A 230 -14.85 -15.93 0.97
N LYS A 231 -15.50 -16.92 1.58
CA LYS A 231 -16.03 -16.78 2.93
C LYS A 231 -14.89 -16.98 3.93
N ILE A 232 -14.56 -15.95 4.70
CA ILE A 232 -13.45 -15.97 5.65
C ILE A 232 -13.88 -15.56 7.05
N ALA A 233 -13.22 -16.14 8.06
CA ALA A 233 -13.34 -15.67 9.43
C ALA A 233 -12.53 -14.37 9.63
N THR A 234 -13.19 -13.38 10.21
CA THR A 234 -12.64 -12.07 10.58
C THR A 234 -12.73 -11.87 12.09
N ALA A 235 -11.93 -10.95 12.63
CA ALA A 235 -11.92 -10.75 14.07
C ALA A 235 -13.07 -9.85 14.57
N THR A 236 -13.66 -9.03 13.70
CA THR A 236 -14.69 -8.02 14.05
C THR A 236 -16.10 -8.43 13.66
N ALA A 237 -16.28 -9.21 12.58
CA ALA A 237 -17.59 -9.49 12.00
C ALA A 237 -17.91 -10.99 11.87
N GLY A 238 -17.12 -11.87 12.50
CA GLY A 238 -17.29 -13.32 12.33
C GLY A 238 -16.95 -13.74 10.90
N GLU A 239 -17.73 -14.67 10.32
CA GLU A 239 -17.56 -15.06 8.93
C GLU A 239 -18.24 -14.08 7.97
N GLN A 240 -17.48 -13.59 6.99
CA GLN A 240 -18.00 -12.72 5.93
C GLN A 240 -17.39 -13.08 4.58
N GLU A 241 -18.05 -12.67 3.50
CA GLU A 241 -17.51 -12.79 2.15
C GLU A 241 -16.54 -11.64 1.87
N ALA A 242 -15.35 -11.97 1.34
CA ALA A 242 -14.32 -11.00 1.04
C ALA A 242 -13.63 -11.35 -0.29
N LEU A 243 -13.18 -10.32 -1.02
CA LEU A 243 -12.43 -10.49 -2.26
C LEU A 243 -10.97 -10.82 -1.94
N LEU A 244 -10.47 -11.93 -2.46
CA LEU A 244 -9.06 -12.27 -2.41
C LEU A 244 -8.27 -11.48 -3.45
N VAL A 245 -7.29 -10.71 -2.98
CA VAL A 245 -6.27 -10.03 -3.79
C VAL A 245 -4.90 -10.68 -3.55
N ILE A 246 -4.23 -11.06 -4.64
CA ILE A 246 -2.89 -11.64 -4.61
C ILE A 246 -1.90 -10.68 -5.29
N PRO A 247 -0.99 -10.03 -4.55
CA PRO A 247 0.12 -9.31 -5.14
C PRO A 247 1.17 -10.29 -5.69
N LYS A 248 1.66 -10.04 -6.91
CA LYS A 248 2.74 -10.79 -7.55
C LYS A 248 3.81 -9.85 -8.08
N MET A 249 5.07 -10.28 -7.95
CA MET A 249 6.23 -9.61 -8.53
C MET A 249 6.83 -10.53 -9.59
N GLU A 250 6.44 -10.32 -10.84
CA GLU A 250 6.75 -11.23 -11.95
C GLU A 250 8.17 -11.03 -12.48
N THR A 251 8.68 -9.80 -12.44
CA THR A 251 10.02 -9.45 -12.92
C THR A 251 10.95 -9.18 -11.75
N ASN A 252 12.10 -9.86 -11.72
CA ASN A 252 13.18 -9.66 -10.74
C ASN A 252 12.71 -9.61 -9.28
N PRO A 253 12.06 -10.70 -8.80
CA PRO A 253 11.37 -10.69 -7.52
C PRO A 253 12.30 -10.30 -6.37
N ARG A 254 11.75 -9.55 -5.40
CA ARG A 254 12.45 -9.02 -4.24
C ARG A 254 11.81 -9.47 -2.94
N GLY A 255 12.51 -9.24 -1.83
CA GLY A 255 12.03 -9.53 -0.48
C GLY A 255 11.51 -10.95 -0.32
N ILE A 256 10.23 -11.07 0.03
CA ILE A 256 9.56 -12.34 0.25
C ILE A 256 9.31 -13.11 -1.06
N PHE A 257 8.98 -12.40 -2.14
CA PHE A 257 8.72 -13.00 -3.45
C PHE A 257 9.96 -13.68 -4.01
N LYS A 258 11.15 -13.06 -3.83
CA LYS A 258 12.44 -13.65 -4.24
C LYS A 258 12.70 -15.01 -3.61
N ARG A 259 12.13 -15.24 -2.43
CA ARG A 259 12.34 -16.42 -1.61
C ARG A 259 11.20 -17.44 -1.75
N GLY A 260 10.37 -17.29 -2.78
CA GLY A 260 9.23 -18.17 -3.03
C GLY A 260 8.08 -18.02 -2.03
N GLY A 261 8.10 -16.96 -1.21
CA GLY A 261 6.96 -16.66 -0.36
C GLY A 261 5.84 -15.98 -1.12
N SER A 262 4.63 -15.98 -0.54
CA SER A 262 3.45 -15.38 -1.15
C SER A 262 2.65 -14.57 -0.13
N ILE A 263 1.91 -13.60 -0.64
CA ILE A 263 1.00 -12.77 0.15
C ILE A 263 -0.40 -12.92 -0.41
N ARG A 264 -1.39 -12.91 0.47
CA ARG A 264 -2.81 -12.82 0.15
C ARG A 264 -3.45 -11.76 1.03
N VAL A 265 -4.36 -10.98 0.48
CA VAL A 265 -5.11 -9.96 1.22
C VAL A 265 -6.58 -10.15 0.89
N TRP A 266 -7.44 -10.12 1.89
CA TRP A 266 -8.89 -10.19 1.71
C TRP A 266 -9.50 -8.84 2.02
N LEU A 267 -10.17 -8.27 1.02
CA LEU A 267 -10.91 -7.00 1.13
C LEU A 267 -12.37 -7.30 1.42
N ALA A 268 -12.93 -6.69 2.46
CA ALA A 268 -14.34 -6.79 2.79
C ALA A 268 -15.22 -6.30 1.63
N ARG A 269 -16.47 -6.73 1.64
CA ARG A 269 -17.47 -6.35 0.63
C ARG A 269 -18.40 -5.21 1.06
N ASP A 270 -18.10 -4.57 2.19
CA ASP A 270 -18.77 -3.36 2.61
C ASP A 270 -18.32 -2.14 1.79
N GLU A 271 -18.94 -0.99 2.04
CA GLU A 271 -18.64 0.26 1.32
C GLU A 271 -17.18 0.70 1.45
N GLN A 272 -16.53 0.33 2.56
CA GLN A 272 -15.17 0.72 2.93
C GLN A 272 -14.12 -0.23 2.34
N ARG A 273 -14.52 -1.45 1.93
CA ARG A 273 -13.66 -2.49 1.33
C ARG A 273 -12.40 -2.75 2.16
N LEU A 274 -12.53 -2.77 3.49
CA LEU A 274 -11.38 -2.83 4.39
C LEU A 274 -10.58 -4.12 4.18
N PRO A 275 -9.23 -4.08 4.20
CA PRO A 275 -8.43 -5.29 4.30
C PRO A 275 -8.66 -5.93 5.68
N VAL A 276 -9.49 -6.98 5.72
CA VAL A 276 -9.91 -7.63 6.98
C VAL A 276 -9.01 -8.79 7.39
N ARG A 277 -8.28 -9.35 6.43
CA ARG A 277 -7.33 -10.45 6.64
C ARG A 277 -6.18 -10.33 5.65
N PHE A 278 -4.99 -10.72 6.10
CA PHE A 278 -3.90 -11.02 5.19
C PHE A 278 -3.20 -12.30 5.60
N GLU A 279 -2.58 -12.97 4.64
CA GLU A 279 -1.70 -14.10 4.86
C GLU A 279 -0.34 -13.84 4.24
N VAL A 280 0.69 -14.26 4.95
CA VAL A 280 2.05 -14.25 4.44
C VAL A 280 2.64 -15.63 4.61
N LYS A 281 2.83 -16.32 3.48
CA LYS A 281 3.43 -17.65 3.42
C LYS A 281 4.93 -17.54 3.17
N VAL A 282 5.70 -18.23 3.99
CA VAL A 282 7.15 -18.42 3.84
C VAL A 282 7.51 -19.89 4.02
N ALA A 283 8.79 -20.24 3.89
CA ALA A 283 9.28 -21.62 3.93
C ALA A 283 8.87 -22.40 5.20
N VAL A 284 8.70 -21.71 6.32
CA VAL A 284 8.43 -22.28 7.66
C VAL A 284 6.98 -22.15 8.12
N GLY A 285 6.09 -21.74 7.23
CA GLY A 285 4.66 -21.65 7.53
C GLY A 285 4.04 -20.33 7.08
N THR A 286 2.84 -20.10 7.59
CA THR A 286 1.99 -18.97 7.21
C THR A 286 1.67 -18.14 8.44
N ALA A 287 1.98 -16.84 8.39
CA ALA A 287 1.41 -15.89 9.32
C ALA A 287 0.07 -15.37 8.78
N VAL A 288 -0.88 -15.22 9.68
CA VAL A 288 -2.23 -14.73 9.40
C VAL A 288 -2.45 -13.46 10.19
N GLY A 289 -2.62 -12.33 9.51
CA GLY A 289 -3.06 -11.07 10.10
C GLY A 289 -4.57 -10.93 10.02
N LEU A 290 -5.21 -10.54 11.12
CA LEU A 290 -6.64 -10.22 11.17
C LEU A 290 -6.81 -8.78 11.63
N LEU A 291 -7.63 -8.01 10.91
CA LEU A 291 -8.02 -6.67 11.33
C LEU A 291 -8.87 -6.77 12.59
N THR A 292 -8.35 -6.23 13.70
CA THR A 292 -9.00 -6.31 15.02
C THR A 292 -9.56 -4.98 15.50
N ARG A 293 -9.06 -3.87 14.96
CA ARG A 293 -9.59 -2.53 15.20
C ARG A 293 -9.40 -1.68 13.95
N TYR A 294 -10.43 -0.92 13.61
CA TYR A 294 -10.42 0.10 12.58
C TYR A 294 -10.97 1.40 13.16
N ARG A 295 -10.30 2.53 12.90
CA ARG A 295 -10.84 3.88 13.13
C ARG A 295 -11.12 4.49 11.76
N PRO A 296 -12.36 4.92 11.46
CA PRO A 296 -12.65 5.64 10.23
C PRO A 296 -11.91 7.00 10.23
N PRO A 297 -11.81 7.66 9.06
CA PRO A 297 -11.18 8.97 8.98
C PRO A 297 -11.89 9.98 9.87
N ASP A 298 -11.17 11.06 10.19
CA ASP A 298 -11.80 12.23 10.79
C ASP A 298 -12.83 12.75 9.77
N GLU A 299 -14.07 13.04 10.21
CA GLU A 299 -15.03 13.71 9.34
C GLU A 299 -14.38 15.00 8.84
N ALA A 300 -14.34 15.19 7.52
CA ALA A 300 -13.80 16.40 6.93
C ALA A 300 -14.49 17.58 7.61
N ALA A 301 -13.71 18.45 8.28
CA ALA A 301 -14.22 19.65 8.90
C ALA A 301 -15.14 20.37 7.89
N GLY A 302 -16.40 20.54 8.29
CA GLY A 302 -17.55 20.59 7.40
C GLY A 302 -17.46 21.56 6.22
N THR A 303 -17.94 21.10 5.07
CA THR A 303 -18.54 21.98 4.07
C THR A 303 -19.99 22.26 4.48
N GLY A 304 -20.30 23.53 4.77
CA GLY A 304 -21.66 24.06 4.73
C GLY A 304 -22.37 24.25 6.08
N THR A 305 -21.97 25.28 6.85
CA THR A 305 -22.98 26.04 7.60
C THR A 305 -23.68 26.95 6.59
N LYS A 306 -24.87 26.53 6.12
CA LYS A 306 -25.89 27.48 5.70
C LYS A 306 -26.13 28.40 6.90
N ALA A 307 -25.73 29.66 6.78
CA ALA A 307 -26.17 30.68 7.71
C ALA A 307 -27.69 30.78 7.57
N ASP A 308 -28.41 30.36 8.61
CA ASP A 308 -29.81 30.67 8.80
C ASP A 308 -29.97 32.19 8.77
N GLU A 309 -30.80 32.64 7.83
CA GLU A 309 -31.39 33.96 7.76
C GLU A 309 -32.24 34.19 9.03
N PRO A 310 -31.99 35.23 9.83
CA PRO A 310 -32.76 35.44 11.04
C PRO A 310 -34.16 35.94 10.69
N ALA A 311 -35.16 35.19 11.19
CA ALA A 311 -36.57 35.51 11.10
C ALA A 311 -36.89 36.90 11.65
N GLU A 312 -37.55 37.69 10.81
CA GLU A 312 -38.16 38.98 11.10
C GLU A 312 -39.19 38.83 12.23
N THR A 313 -38.86 39.36 13.42
CA THR A 313 -39.81 39.44 14.54
C THR A 313 -40.55 40.77 14.50
N SER A 314 -41.84 40.65 14.21
CA SER A 314 -42.91 41.64 14.33
C SER A 314 -42.85 42.49 15.60
N ARG A 315 -42.87 43.82 15.44
CA ARG A 315 -43.21 44.79 16.50
C ARG A 315 -44.68 45.19 16.36
N GLU A 316 -45.45 45.02 17.43
CA GLU A 316 -46.76 45.67 17.67
C GLU A 316 -46.63 46.72 18.81
N PRO A 317 -47.60 47.65 18.94
CA PRO A 317 -47.29 49.06 19.18
C PRO A 317 -47.38 49.51 20.65
N GLU A 318 -46.58 50.51 20.99
CA GLU A 318 -46.61 51.24 22.25
C GLU A 318 -47.77 52.26 22.26
N LYS A 319 -48.67 52.15 23.25
CA LYS A 319 -49.75 53.11 23.48
C LYS A 319 -49.59 53.77 24.87
N ALA A 320 -49.36 55.08 24.78
CA ALA A 320 -49.47 56.15 25.77
C ALA A 320 -50.04 55.84 27.17
N ALA A 321 -49.29 56.26 28.19
CA ALA A 321 -49.83 56.68 29.49
C ALA A 321 -49.60 58.19 29.66
N ASP A 322 -50.70 58.91 29.51
CA ASP A 322 -50.94 60.28 29.97
C ASP A 322 -51.01 60.25 31.51
N ASN A 323 -50.26 61.13 32.19
CA ASN A 323 -50.70 61.60 33.49
C ASN A 323 -50.33 63.07 33.69
N ARG A 324 -51.37 63.90 33.74
CA ARG A 324 -51.36 65.31 34.13
C ARG A 324 -51.31 65.47 35.66
N GLN A 325 -51.12 66.73 36.03
CA GLN A 325 -51.36 67.43 37.31
C GLN A 325 -50.14 67.56 38.23
N ALA A 326 -49.87 68.70 38.85
CA ALA A 326 -50.40 70.08 38.76
C ALA A 326 -49.59 70.97 39.72
N ASP A 327 -49.70 72.29 39.49
CA ASP A 327 -49.60 73.41 40.43
C ASP A 327 -48.28 73.73 41.14
N GLY A 328 -47.89 75.01 40.97
CA GLY A 328 -46.84 75.71 41.71
C GLY A 328 -46.19 76.82 40.91
#